data_AF-A0AAV5GM68-F1
#
_entry.id   AF-A0AAV5GM68-F1
#
_cell.length_a   1.000
_cell.length_b   1.000
_cell.length_c   1.000
_cell.angle_alpha   90.00
_cell.angle_beta   90.00
_cell.angle_gamma   90.00
#
_symmetry.space_group_name_H-M   'P 1'
#
loop_
_entity.id
_entity.type
_entity.pdbx_description
1 polymer ?
#
loop_
_entity_poly.entity_id
_entity_poly.type
_entity_poly.pdbx_seq_one_letter_code
_entity_poly.pdbx_strand_id
1 'polypeptide(L)'
;MLAATPHHASHSLVPSLAAFPSALPASFAPASLQHWHAPAPSLPEVARTTHPRAHRYLDPRTDPLHPAILFSLATSAFVFVVGQLTGNASQVDRLWTTLPLIYSAHFTFWPYLTGTVARVVDLDPRMLLVFALQCCWSLRLTYQSSRRGFLDPRSEDYRWPIVRRALPRWLWVLFDLAFISLAQNLLLLAAELPQYLLLSHHLASSRSSLAAAVGKLTPKHAQTAPVPLNVADALLALAFVTTLALEMRADNEQQRFQNLKHAALDKQRRGQQLSLREQKAVERGFVADGLWAWSRHPNFACEQTTWYILYAFTVLPFLPLSQSITSHPLSTLSSALTPAALLPAGKKLAYDLSNAVPSLDALLTSLEHPLLSLRAALASASLSSSSSFSLANARALAARAKLHALVFKHELQRDEGTLWNYSVVAPLSMSALFLGSTWLTEKLSCGKYPLYPTYQRRVAKFWPVLTPLKGAWLALSGARRGRAERAIWGAGEGRQGKLKQK
;
A
#
# COMPACT_ATOMS: atom_id res chain seq x y z
N MET A 1 -27.33 15.54 13.93
CA MET A 1 -27.14 15.21 12.51
C MET A 1 -25.99 16.04 11.99
N LEU A 2 -24.78 15.45 11.88
CA LEU A 2 -23.65 16.14 11.25
C LEU A 2 -23.98 16.25 9.76
N ALA A 3 -24.13 17.48 9.26
CA ALA A 3 -24.33 17.72 7.84
C ALA A 3 -23.18 17.08 7.06
N ALA A 4 -23.53 16.17 6.15
CA ALA A 4 -22.57 15.45 5.31
C ALA A 4 -21.70 16.47 4.56
N THR A 5 -20.39 16.26 4.64
CA THR A 5 -19.42 17.23 4.14
C THR A 5 -19.05 16.91 2.71
N PRO A 6 -18.71 17.91 1.91
CA PRO A 6 -19.26 17.83 0.58
C PRO A 6 -18.26 17.31 -0.46
N HIS A 7 -17.04 16.88 -0.13
CA HIS A 7 -16.05 16.45 -1.12
C HIS A 7 -16.27 15.02 -1.63
N HIS A 8 -17.33 14.78 -2.39
CA HIS A 8 -17.60 13.48 -2.99
C HIS A 8 -16.99 13.36 -4.39
N ALA A 9 -15.78 12.84 -4.54
CA ALA A 9 -15.32 12.40 -5.85
C ALA A 9 -15.44 10.87 -5.89
N SER A 10 -16.57 10.34 -6.36
CA SER A 10 -16.74 8.91 -6.65
C SER A 10 -15.88 8.51 -7.83
N HIS A 11 -14.58 8.37 -7.60
CA HIS A 11 -13.64 7.78 -8.54
C HIS A 11 -13.37 6.32 -8.19
N SER A 12 -14.42 5.56 -7.82
CA SER A 12 -14.27 4.15 -7.45
C SER A 12 -13.50 3.40 -8.55
N LEU A 13 -12.41 2.72 -8.16
CA LEU A 13 -11.52 1.93 -9.02
C LEU A 13 -12.31 1.00 -9.96
N VAL A 14 -13.41 0.44 -9.46
CA VAL A 14 -14.21 -0.57 -10.18
C VAL A 14 -14.93 0.01 -11.40
N PRO A 15 -15.70 1.11 -11.34
CA PRO A 15 -16.17 1.85 -12.51
C PRO A 15 -15.06 2.28 -13.47
N SER A 16 -13.89 2.72 -13.01
CA SER A 16 -12.78 3.05 -13.93
C SER A 16 -12.25 1.80 -14.66
N LEU A 17 -12.10 0.67 -13.97
CA LEU A 17 -11.69 -0.62 -14.56
C LEU A 17 -12.80 -1.25 -15.42
N ALA A 18 -14.06 -1.10 -15.05
CA ALA A 18 -15.22 -1.62 -15.79
C ALA A 18 -15.53 -0.76 -17.02
N ALA A 19 -15.31 0.55 -16.92
CA ALA A 19 -15.34 1.44 -18.05
C ALA A 19 -14.11 1.27 -18.93
N PHE A 20 -12.95 0.81 -18.40
CA PHE A 20 -11.70 0.68 -19.14
C PHE A 20 -11.86 0.09 -20.55
N PRO A 21 -12.55 -1.05 -20.79
CA PRO A 21 -12.73 -1.58 -22.14
C PRO A 21 -13.54 -0.67 -23.06
N SER A 22 -14.55 0.03 -22.50
CA SER A 22 -15.44 0.95 -23.22
C SER A 22 -14.95 2.40 -23.31
N ALA A 23 -13.98 2.75 -22.46
CA ALA A 23 -13.42 4.07 -22.25
C ALA A 23 -11.95 4.13 -22.63
N LEU A 24 -11.35 3.01 -23.07
CA LEU A 24 -10.16 3.00 -23.91
C LEU A 24 -10.47 3.96 -25.05
N PRO A 25 -9.89 5.18 -25.06
CA PRO A 25 -10.16 6.09 -26.14
C PRO A 25 -9.85 5.38 -27.46
N ALA A 26 -10.60 5.70 -28.52
CA ALA A 26 -10.38 5.14 -29.85
C ALA A 26 -8.91 5.28 -30.32
N SER A 27 -8.12 6.13 -29.65
CA SER A 27 -6.67 6.25 -29.76
C SER A 27 -5.85 4.99 -29.40
N PHE A 28 -6.42 4.01 -28.69
CA PHE A 28 -5.76 2.73 -28.37
C PHE A 28 -6.15 1.58 -29.30
N ALA A 29 -7.05 1.80 -30.28
CA ALA A 29 -7.22 0.86 -31.37
C ALA A 29 -5.90 0.71 -32.14
N PRO A 30 -5.52 -0.49 -32.63
CA PRO A 30 -4.28 -0.69 -33.37
C PRO A 30 -4.06 0.31 -34.52
N ALA A 31 -5.14 0.70 -35.20
CA ALA A 31 -5.11 1.72 -36.26
C ALA A 31 -4.77 3.12 -35.77
N SER A 32 -5.13 3.46 -34.53
CA SER A 32 -4.84 4.76 -33.92
C SER A 32 -3.47 4.82 -33.23
N LEU A 33 -2.93 3.68 -32.80
CA LEU A 33 -1.55 3.55 -32.31
C LEU A 33 -0.53 3.90 -33.41
N GLN A 34 -0.86 3.64 -34.68
CA GLN A 34 -0.05 4.08 -35.81
C GLN A 34 0.03 5.61 -35.94
N HIS A 35 -0.89 6.35 -35.30
CA HIS A 35 -0.98 7.81 -35.35
C HIS A 35 -0.74 8.44 -33.98
N TRP A 36 -0.12 7.71 -33.05
CA TRP A 36 0.20 8.22 -31.71
C TRP A 36 1.17 9.40 -31.75
N HIS A 37 2.05 9.42 -32.75
CA HIS A 37 2.95 10.53 -33.05
C HIS A 37 2.28 11.70 -33.77
N ALA A 38 1.04 11.55 -34.24
CA ALA A 38 0.33 12.61 -34.95
C ALA A 38 -0.19 13.69 -33.97
N PRO A 39 -0.21 14.96 -34.39
CA PRO A 39 -0.74 16.05 -33.57
C PRO A 39 -2.23 15.83 -33.24
N ALA A 40 -2.63 16.16 -32.01
CA ALA A 40 -4.03 16.09 -31.58
C ALA A 40 -4.91 17.04 -32.42
N PRO A 41 -6.14 16.63 -32.79
CA PRO A 41 -7.04 17.50 -33.56
C PRO A 41 -7.46 18.74 -32.74
N SER A 42 -7.23 19.91 -33.34
CA SER A 42 -7.67 21.26 -32.95
C SER A 42 -7.93 21.51 -31.45
N LEU A 43 -6.86 21.72 -30.70
CA LEU A 43 -6.94 22.40 -29.40
C LEU A 43 -7.29 23.90 -29.58
N PRO A 44 -7.94 24.53 -28.58
CA PRO A 44 -8.14 25.98 -28.54
C PRO A 44 -6.81 26.73 -28.74
N GLU A 45 -6.85 27.88 -29.41
CA GLU A 45 -5.68 28.64 -29.88
C GLU A 45 -4.65 28.96 -28.77
N VAL A 46 -5.10 29.07 -27.52
CA VAL A 46 -4.26 29.32 -26.33
C VAL A 46 -3.32 28.15 -25.98
N ALA A 47 -3.69 26.90 -26.29
CA ALA A 47 -2.84 25.73 -26.02
C ALA A 47 -1.78 25.49 -27.11
N ARG A 48 -1.92 26.18 -28.27
CA ARG A 48 -1.06 25.98 -29.45
C ARG A 48 0.28 26.71 -29.33
N THR A 49 0.36 27.75 -28.50
CA THR A 49 1.54 28.62 -28.37
C THR A 49 2.54 28.16 -27.31
N THR A 50 2.12 27.34 -26.34
CA THR A 50 2.97 26.87 -25.23
C THR A 50 3.45 25.42 -25.38
N HIS A 51 2.69 24.55 -26.05
CA HIS A 51 3.06 23.13 -26.25
C HIS A 51 2.79 22.66 -27.70
N PRO A 52 3.74 22.85 -28.64
CA PRO A 52 3.54 22.57 -30.07
C PRO A 52 3.44 21.08 -30.45
N ARG A 53 3.42 20.16 -29.47
CA ARG A 53 3.41 18.69 -29.68
C ARG A 53 2.47 17.96 -28.70
N ALA A 54 1.23 18.41 -28.56
CA ALA A 54 0.21 17.59 -27.90
C ALA A 54 -0.09 16.36 -28.78
N HIS A 55 0.62 15.26 -28.52
CA HIS A 55 0.35 13.96 -29.11
C HIS A 55 -1.01 13.44 -28.58
N ARG A 56 -1.74 12.62 -29.35
CA ARG A 56 -3.03 12.05 -28.91
C ARG A 56 -2.97 11.30 -27.56
N TYR A 57 -1.78 10.88 -27.14
CA TYR A 57 -1.50 10.31 -25.81
C TYR A 57 -1.70 11.29 -24.65
N LEU A 58 -1.42 12.57 -24.87
CA LEU A 58 -1.54 13.67 -23.89
C LEU A 58 -2.85 14.46 -24.09
N ASP A 59 -3.89 13.81 -24.62
CA ASP A 59 -5.21 14.45 -24.70
C ASP A 59 -5.76 14.63 -23.28
N PRO A 60 -6.10 15.87 -22.85
CA PRO A 60 -6.68 16.16 -21.54
C PRO A 60 -7.93 15.33 -21.20
N ARG A 61 -8.61 14.76 -22.20
CA ARG A 61 -9.82 13.94 -22.03
C ARG A 61 -9.52 12.49 -21.67
N THR A 62 -8.27 12.05 -21.82
CA THR A 62 -7.86 10.68 -21.48
C THR A 62 -7.76 10.54 -19.97
N ASP A 63 -8.34 9.47 -19.40
CA ASP A 63 -8.13 9.15 -18.00
C ASP A 63 -6.63 8.85 -17.76
N PRO A 64 -5.94 9.57 -16.88
CA PRO A 64 -4.53 9.36 -16.57
C PRO A 64 -4.18 7.94 -16.13
N LEU A 65 -5.15 7.17 -15.60
CA LEU A 65 -4.93 5.79 -15.19
C LEU A 65 -4.73 4.84 -16.39
N HIS A 66 -5.34 5.13 -17.54
CA HIS A 66 -5.23 4.29 -18.74
C HIS A 66 -3.80 4.13 -19.25
N PRO A 67 -3.06 5.21 -19.53
CA PRO A 67 -1.66 5.10 -19.94
C PRO A 67 -0.78 4.48 -18.85
N ALA A 68 -1.08 4.72 -17.57
CA ALA A 68 -0.35 4.10 -16.47
C ALA A 68 -0.53 2.56 -16.42
N ILE A 69 -1.76 2.07 -16.64
CA ILE A 69 -2.05 0.63 -16.77
C ILE A 69 -1.28 0.04 -17.95
N LEU A 70 -1.31 0.69 -19.12
CA LEU A 70 -0.61 0.20 -20.30
C LEU A 70 0.90 0.17 -20.11
N PHE A 71 1.46 1.20 -19.49
CA PHE A 71 2.88 1.22 -19.13
C PHE A 71 3.23 0.11 -18.13
N SER A 72 2.36 -0.15 -17.15
CA SER A 72 2.53 -1.27 -16.20
C SER A 72 2.48 -2.64 -16.89
N LEU A 73 1.54 -2.85 -17.81
CA LEU A 73 1.43 -4.09 -18.59
C LEU A 73 2.62 -4.29 -19.53
N ALA A 74 3.06 -3.23 -20.22
CA ALA A 74 4.26 -3.27 -21.06
C ALA A 74 5.51 -3.58 -20.24
N THR A 75 5.65 -2.96 -19.06
CA THR A 75 6.75 -3.24 -18.13
C THR A 75 6.68 -4.67 -17.60
N SER A 76 5.48 -5.19 -17.31
CA SER A 76 5.27 -6.58 -16.90
C SER A 76 5.74 -7.57 -17.97
N ALA A 77 5.37 -7.32 -19.24
CA ALA A 77 5.82 -8.14 -20.36
C ALA A 77 7.35 -8.06 -20.54
N PHE A 78 7.93 -6.87 -20.44
CA PHE A 78 9.37 -6.67 -20.52
C PHE A 78 10.12 -7.43 -19.40
N VAL A 79 9.69 -7.26 -18.15
CA VAL A 79 10.26 -7.93 -16.98
C VAL A 79 10.20 -9.45 -17.14
N PHE A 80 9.07 -9.98 -17.61
CA PHE A 80 8.90 -11.41 -17.85
C PHE A 80 9.87 -11.91 -18.92
N VAL A 81 9.90 -11.27 -20.10
CA VAL A 81 10.78 -11.68 -21.22
C VAL A 81 12.24 -11.62 -20.80
N VAL A 82 12.68 -10.53 -20.18
CA VAL A 82 14.07 -10.39 -19.71
C VAL A 82 14.38 -11.40 -18.61
N GLY A 83 13.43 -11.65 -17.70
CA GLY A 83 13.57 -12.65 -16.63
C GLY A 83 13.79 -14.07 -17.19
N GLN A 84 13.03 -14.44 -18.22
CA GLN A 84 13.18 -15.74 -18.90
C GLN A 84 14.51 -15.84 -19.66
N LEU A 85 14.92 -14.77 -20.36
CA LEU A 85 16.20 -14.75 -21.11
C LEU A 85 17.42 -14.81 -20.19
N THR A 86 17.36 -14.13 -19.04
CA THR A 86 18.48 -14.03 -18.10
C THR A 86 18.49 -15.14 -17.04
N GLY A 87 17.38 -15.87 -16.88
CA GLY A 87 17.18 -16.82 -15.77
C GLY A 87 17.08 -16.16 -14.40
N ASN A 88 16.94 -14.83 -14.34
CA ASN A 88 16.92 -14.01 -13.13
C ASN A 88 15.54 -13.39 -12.94
N ALA A 89 14.81 -13.82 -11.91
CA ALA A 89 13.45 -13.35 -11.63
C ALA A 89 13.40 -11.97 -10.93
N SER A 90 14.54 -11.46 -10.45
CA SER A 90 14.63 -10.18 -9.74
C SER A 90 14.58 -8.94 -10.64
N GLN A 91 14.14 -9.07 -11.90
CA GLN A 91 14.02 -7.91 -12.79
C GLN A 91 13.07 -6.85 -12.21
N VAL A 92 11.90 -7.29 -11.70
CA VAL A 92 10.95 -6.38 -11.04
C VAL A 92 11.52 -5.78 -9.76
N ASP A 93 12.29 -6.56 -9.00
CA ASP A 93 12.82 -6.16 -7.69
C ASP A 93 13.64 -4.86 -7.77
N ARG A 94 14.36 -4.65 -8.88
CA ARG A 94 15.16 -3.44 -9.14
C ARG A 94 14.29 -2.23 -9.45
N LEU A 95 13.13 -2.46 -10.03
CA LEU A 95 12.21 -1.42 -10.46
C LEU A 95 11.36 -0.86 -9.31
N TRP A 96 11.33 -1.53 -8.15
CA TRP A 96 10.65 -1.05 -6.94
C TRP A 96 11.11 0.34 -6.51
N THR A 97 12.37 0.70 -6.77
CA THR A 97 12.91 1.99 -6.31
C THR A 97 12.53 3.15 -7.21
N THR A 98 12.06 2.89 -8.45
CA THR A 98 11.83 3.91 -9.48
C THR A 98 10.42 3.92 -10.04
N LEU A 99 9.78 2.76 -10.26
CA LEU A 99 8.45 2.69 -10.87
C LEU A 99 7.37 3.46 -10.10
N PRO A 100 7.25 3.32 -8.76
CA PRO A 100 6.28 4.13 -7.99
C PRO A 100 6.50 5.62 -8.21
N LEU A 101 7.76 6.08 -8.24
CA LEU A 101 8.07 7.49 -8.50
C LEU A 101 7.70 7.92 -9.92
N ILE A 102 7.89 7.06 -10.93
CA ILE A 102 7.47 7.34 -12.32
C ILE A 102 5.95 7.50 -12.41
N TYR A 103 5.19 6.60 -11.79
CA TYR A 103 3.73 6.68 -11.74
C TYR A 103 3.27 7.92 -10.96
N SER A 104 3.90 8.24 -9.83
CA SER A 104 3.62 9.45 -9.07
C SER A 104 3.88 10.71 -9.91
N ALA A 105 5.02 10.79 -10.60
CA ALA A 105 5.34 11.90 -11.49
C ALA A 105 4.30 12.02 -12.62
N HIS A 106 3.93 10.89 -13.23
CA HIS A 106 2.90 10.84 -14.27
C HIS A 106 1.58 11.45 -13.78
N PHE A 107 1.08 11.06 -12.60
CA PHE A 107 -0.15 11.65 -12.06
C PHE A 107 0.04 13.11 -11.61
N THR A 108 1.17 13.45 -11.02
CA THR A 108 1.46 14.81 -10.53
C THR A 108 1.48 15.83 -11.66
N PHE A 109 2.20 15.51 -12.74
CA PHE A 109 2.45 16.42 -13.84
C PHE A 109 1.46 16.27 -15.00
N TRP A 110 0.50 15.34 -14.92
CA TRP A 110 -0.52 15.17 -15.97
C TRP A 110 -1.19 16.47 -16.41
N PRO A 111 -1.65 17.37 -15.51
CA PRO A 111 -2.29 18.62 -15.93
C PRO A 111 -1.34 19.54 -16.70
N TYR A 112 -0.05 19.54 -16.34
CA TYR A 112 0.98 20.31 -17.06
C TYR A 112 1.31 19.68 -18.42
N LEU A 113 1.52 18.35 -18.46
CA LEU A 113 1.86 17.62 -19.68
C LEU A 113 0.75 17.67 -20.75
N THR A 114 -0.51 17.75 -20.32
CA THR A 114 -1.67 17.86 -21.21
C THR A 114 -2.00 19.32 -21.58
N GLY A 115 -1.30 20.31 -21.01
CA GLY A 115 -1.59 21.73 -21.22
C GLY A 115 -2.87 22.22 -20.53
N THR A 116 -3.45 21.42 -19.61
CA THR A 116 -4.56 21.84 -18.75
C THR A 116 -4.12 22.97 -17.81
N VAL A 117 -2.86 22.96 -17.41
CA VAL A 117 -2.22 23.95 -16.56
C VAL A 117 -0.95 24.47 -17.24
N ALA A 118 -0.80 25.79 -17.33
CA ALA A 118 0.30 26.41 -18.08
C ALA A 118 1.67 26.34 -17.36
N ARG A 119 1.69 26.35 -16.02
CA ARG A 119 2.91 26.35 -15.23
C ARG A 119 2.83 25.34 -14.10
N VAL A 120 3.97 24.73 -13.76
CA VAL A 120 4.08 23.76 -12.65
C VAL A 120 3.62 24.35 -11.30
N VAL A 121 3.80 25.66 -11.09
CA VAL A 121 3.37 26.36 -9.87
C VAL A 121 1.85 26.43 -9.69
N ASP A 122 1.10 26.23 -10.77
CA ASP A 122 -0.36 26.26 -10.77
C ASP A 122 -0.94 24.84 -10.53
N LEU A 123 -0.09 23.82 -10.34
CA LEU A 123 -0.51 22.47 -9.91
C LEU A 123 -0.97 22.46 -8.45
N ASP A 124 -1.78 21.46 -8.09
CA ASP A 124 -2.24 21.30 -6.71
C ASP A 124 -1.04 21.18 -5.73
N PRO A 125 -0.96 22.04 -4.70
CA PRO A 125 0.17 22.06 -3.79
C PRO A 125 0.30 20.79 -2.94
N ARG A 126 -0.82 20.07 -2.69
CA ARG A 126 -0.79 18.78 -1.98
C ARG A 126 -0.20 17.69 -2.86
N MET A 127 -0.53 17.67 -4.16
CA MET A 127 0.10 16.74 -5.11
C MET A 127 1.61 16.96 -5.18
N LEU A 128 2.06 18.22 -5.24
CA LEU A 128 3.49 18.55 -5.22
C LEU A 128 4.16 18.15 -3.91
N LEU A 129 3.50 18.35 -2.77
CA LEU A 129 4.00 17.92 -1.46
C LEU A 129 4.16 16.39 -1.40
N VAL A 130 3.14 15.64 -1.77
CA VAL A 130 3.18 14.16 -1.76
C VAL A 130 4.25 13.65 -2.73
N PHE A 131 4.36 14.23 -3.92
CA PHE A 131 5.42 13.90 -4.87
C PHE A 131 6.82 14.16 -4.31
N ALA A 132 7.03 15.30 -3.63
CA ALA A 132 8.31 15.62 -2.99
C ALA A 132 8.67 14.62 -1.87
N LEU A 133 7.68 14.21 -1.06
CA LEU A 133 7.85 13.16 -0.05
C LEU A 133 8.21 11.82 -0.69
N GLN A 134 7.56 11.46 -1.80
CA GLN A 134 7.87 10.23 -2.55
C GLN A 134 9.24 10.27 -3.22
N CYS A 135 9.70 11.44 -3.68
CA CYS A 135 11.10 11.63 -4.06
C CYS A 135 12.02 11.26 -2.89
N CYS A 136 11.80 11.81 -1.70
CA CYS A 136 12.62 11.47 -0.52
C CYS A 136 12.60 9.96 -0.20
N TRP A 137 11.43 9.32 -0.28
CA TRP A 137 11.30 7.87 -0.08
C TRP A 137 12.07 7.07 -1.14
N SER A 138 11.95 7.44 -2.42
CA SER A 138 12.62 6.77 -3.54
C SER A 138 14.14 6.97 -3.49
N LEU A 139 14.62 8.17 -3.16
CA LEU A 139 16.05 8.44 -2.95
C LEU A 139 16.60 7.56 -1.82
N ARG A 140 15.90 7.48 -0.68
CA ARG A 140 16.26 6.62 0.45
C ARG A 140 16.32 5.15 0.04
N LEU A 141 15.26 4.64 -0.61
CA LEU A 141 15.18 3.24 -1.03
C LEU A 141 16.26 2.90 -2.06
N THR A 142 16.52 3.79 -3.02
CA THR A 142 17.56 3.64 -4.04
C THR A 142 18.95 3.62 -3.39
N TYR A 143 19.23 4.51 -2.45
CA TYR A 143 20.48 4.52 -1.67
C TYR A 143 20.71 3.19 -0.92
N GLN A 144 19.65 2.65 -0.29
CA GLN A 144 19.77 1.36 0.42
C GLN A 144 19.98 0.19 -0.53
N SER A 145 19.27 0.19 -1.65
CA SER A 145 19.35 -0.86 -2.66
C SER A 145 20.73 -0.89 -3.32
N SER A 146 21.30 0.27 -3.64
CA SER A 146 22.64 0.37 -4.20
C SER A 146 23.71 -0.13 -3.23
N ARG A 147 23.66 0.30 -1.97
CA ARG A 147 24.61 -0.12 -0.92
C ARG A 147 24.61 -1.63 -0.64
N ARG A 148 23.47 -2.30 -0.88
CA ARG A 148 23.32 -3.75 -0.71
C ARG A 148 23.61 -4.57 -1.97
N GLY A 149 23.99 -3.91 -3.08
CA GLY A 149 24.22 -4.57 -4.38
C GLY A 149 22.95 -5.08 -5.06
N PHE A 150 21.79 -4.60 -4.64
CA PHE A 150 20.49 -5.05 -5.16
C PHE A 150 20.23 -4.55 -6.59
N LEU A 151 20.90 -3.47 -6.98
CA LEU A 151 20.84 -2.93 -8.34
C LEU A 151 21.78 -3.66 -9.33
N ASP A 152 22.61 -4.60 -8.87
CA ASP A 152 23.43 -5.43 -9.76
C ASP A 152 22.52 -6.29 -10.67
N PRO A 153 22.63 -6.20 -12.01
CA PRO A 153 21.86 -7.06 -12.93
C PRO A 153 22.07 -8.56 -12.72
N ARG A 154 23.18 -8.96 -12.11
CA ARG A 154 23.53 -10.37 -11.84
C ARG A 154 22.98 -10.89 -10.52
N SER A 155 22.64 -10.01 -9.58
CA SER A 155 22.11 -10.44 -8.29
C SER A 155 20.67 -10.94 -8.43
N GLU A 156 20.29 -11.97 -7.68
CA GLU A 156 18.91 -12.43 -7.59
C GLU A 156 18.54 -12.49 -6.12
N ASP A 157 17.31 -12.09 -5.78
CA ASP A 157 16.80 -12.23 -4.44
C ASP A 157 16.84 -13.71 -4.03
N TYR A 158 17.47 -13.97 -2.89
CA TYR A 158 17.71 -15.33 -2.38
C TYR A 158 16.42 -16.16 -2.19
N ARG A 159 15.24 -15.51 -2.12
CA ARG A 159 13.93 -16.19 -2.02
C ARG A 159 13.56 -16.88 -3.33
N TRP A 160 13.89 -16.31 -4.49
CA TRP A 160 13.49 -16.87 -5.78
C TRP A 160 14.09 -18.25 -6.06
N PRO A 161 15.39 -18.52 -5.83
CA PRO A 161 15.93 -19.88 -5.95
C PRO A 161 15.27 -20.89 -5.01
N ILE A 162 14.85 -20.48 -3.81
CA ILE A 162 14.18 -21.36 -2.84
C ILE A 162 12.79 -21.75 -3.36
N VAL A 163 12.02 -20.78 -3.85
CA VAL A 163 10.69 -21.01 -4.42
C VAL A 163 10.79 -21.81 -5.72
N ARG A 164 11.74 -21.46 -6.60
CA ARG A 164 11.99 -22.15 -7.87
C ARG A 164 12.31 -23.64 -7.69
N ARG A 165 13.06 -24.01 -6.65
CA ARG A 165 13.35 -25.41 -6.31
C ARG A 165 12.14 -26.20 -5.81
N ALA A 166 11.12 -25.51 -5.30
CA ALA A 166 9.90 -26.13 -4.79
C ALA A 166 8.82 -26.35 -5.87
N LEU A 167 9.00 -25.80 -7.07
CA LEU A 167 8.01 -25.83 -8.15
C LEU A 167 8.54 -26.58 -9.38
N PRO A 168 7.69 -27.37 -10.09
CA PRO A 168 8.04 -27.88 -11.41
C PRO A 168 8.18 -26.73 -12.42
N ARG A 169 8.98 -26.94 -13.48
CA ARG A 169 9.36 -25.87 -14.45
C ARG A 169 8.16 -25.09 -15.01
N TRP A 170 7.09 -25.78 -15.42
CA TRP A 170 5.90 -25.12 -15.99
C TRP A 170 5.18 -24.23 -14.97
N LEU A 171 5.10 -24.67 -13.71
CA LEU A 171 4.46 -23.92 -12.64
C LEU A 171 5.32 -22.72 -12.21
N TRP A 172 6.65 -22.85 -12.29
CA TRP A 172 7.56 -21.73 -12.11
C TRP A 172 7.35 -20.64 -13.18
N VAL A 173 7.23 -21.01 -14.46
CA VAL A 173 6.97 -20.04 -15.53
C VAL A 173 5.62 -19.34 -15.33
N LEU A 174 4.58 -20.09 -14.97
CA LEU A 174 3.27 -19.51 -14.66
C LEU A 174 3.33 -18.58 -13.44
N PHE A 175 4.06 -18.98 -12.40
CA PHE A 175 4.27 -18.18 -11.19
C PHE A 175 5.05 -16.89 -11.50
N ASP A 176 6.10 -16.96 -12.30
CA ASP A 176 6.86 -15.79 -12.75
C ASP A 176 5.95 -14.84 -13.54
N LEU A 177 5.23 -15.33 -14.55
CA LEU A 177 4.33 -14.53 -15.37
C LEU A 177 3.25 -13.84 -14.50
N ALA A 178 2.51 -14.61 -13.72
CA ALA A 178 1.34 -14.13 -13.00
C ALA A 178 1.71 -13.29 -11.77
N PHE A 179 2.67 -13.73 -10.97
CA PHE A 179 3.00 -13.11 -9.69
C PHE A 179 4.20 -12.18 -9.77
N ILE A 180 5.35 -12.67 -10.21
CA ILE A 180 6.60 -11.89 -10.18
C ILE A 180 6.52 -10.73 -11.18
N SER A 181 6.08 -11.01 -12.40
CA SER A 181 6.07 -10.05 -13.49
C SER A 181 4.80 -9.20 -13.48
N LEU A 182 3.61 -9.80 -13.54
CA LEU A 182 2.36 -9.05 -13.64
C LEU A 182 1.91 -8.45 -12.30
N ALA A 183 1.69 -9.27 -11.27
CA ALA A 183 1.09 -8.80 -10.01
C ALA A 183 1.97 -7.76 -9.30
N GLN A 184 3.30 -7.93 -9.27
CA GLN A 184 4.17 -6.93 -8.66
C GLN A 184 4.20 -5.60 -9.42
N ASN A 185 4.20 -5.58 -10.75
CA ASN A 185 4.14 -4.33 -11.51
C ASN A 185 2.79 -3.60 -11.35
N LEU A 186 1.68 -4.36 -11.30
CA LEU A 186 0.37 -3.79 -10.95
C LEU A 186 0.33 -3.29 -9.52
N LEU A 187 1.02 -3.95 -8.58
CA LEU A 187 1.14 -3.51 -7.20
C LEU A 187 1.94 -2.19 -7.09
N LEU A 188 3.00 -2.02 -7.87
CA LEU A 188 3.78 -0.77 -7.93
C LEU A 188 2.95 0.40 -8.49
N LEU A 189 2.07 0.14 -9.45
CA LEU A 189 1.08 1.12 -9.90
C LEU A 189 0.02 1.37 -8.82
N ALA A 190 -0.46 0.31 -8.16
CA ALA A 190 -1.47 0.42 -7.11
C ALA A 190 -0.98 1.24 -5.91
N ALA A 191 0.31 1.19 -5.59
CA ALA A 191 0.95 2.03 -4.56
C ALA A 191 0.70 3.53 -4.78
N GLU A 192 0.47 3.95 -6.03
CA GLU A 192 0.29 5.34 -6.46
C GLU A 192 -1.17 5.75 -6.66
N LEU A 193 -2.12 4.88 -6.29
CA LEU A 193 -3.55 5.23 -6.29
C LEU A 193 -3.88 6.47 -5.44
N PRO A 194 -3.22 6.73 -4.29
CA PRO A 194 -3.43 7.97 -3.55
C PRO A 194 -3.13 9.23 -4.39
N GLN A 195 -2.04 9.22 -5.16
CA GLN A 195 -1.66 10.35 -6.02
C GLN A 195 -2.64 10.51 -7.20
N TYR A 196 -3.09 9.41 -7.79
CA TYR A 196 -4.13 9.44 -8.82
C TYR A 196 -5.45 10.00 -8.28
N LEU A 197 -5.84 9.64 -7.05
CA LEU A 197 -7.04 10.18 -6.42
C LEU A 197 -6.92 11.70 -6.19
N LEU A 198 -5.77 12.19 -5.70
CA LEU A 198 -5.51 13.63 -5.57
C LEU A 198 -5.62 14.38 -6.90
N LEU A 199 -5.07 13.81 -7.99
CA LEU A 199 -5.24 14.35 -9.34
C LEU A 199 -6.72 14.42 -9.74
N SER A 200 -7.47 13.36 -9.47
CA SER A 200 -8.90 13.28 -9.80
C SER A 200 -9.69 14.39 -9.09
N HIS A 201 -9.37 14.65 -7.81
CA HIS A 201 -9.93 15.76 -7.04
C HIS A 201 -9.56 17.12 -7.64
N HIS A 202 -8.29 17.32 -8.00
CA HIS A 202 -7.82 18.57 -8.62
C HIS A 202 -8.58 18.84 -9.93
N LEU A 203 -8.65 17.87 -10.84
CA LEU A 203 -9.34 18.01 -12.12
C LEU A 203 -10.85 18.25 -11.96
N ALA A 204 -11.49 17.67 -10.93
CA ALA A 204 -12.89 17.93 -10.63
C ALA A 204 -13.14 19.37 -10.13
N SER A 205 -12.16 19.97 -9.45
CA SER A 205 -12.23 21.36 -8.95
C SER A 205 -11.96 22.41 -10.04
N SER A 206 -11.05 22.11 -10.98
CA SER A 206 -10.64 22.99 -12.08
C SER A 206 -11.63 22.94 -13.26
N ARG A 207 -12.85 23.45 -13.06
CA ARG A 207 -13.99 23.34 -14.00
C ARG A 207 -13.90 24.15 -15.31
N SER A 208 -12.75 24.69 -15.71
CA SER A 208 -12.63 25.37 -17.01
C SER A 208 -12.28 24.40 -18.14
N SER A 209 -13.33 23.84 -18.76
CA SER A 209 -13.46 23.59 -20.21
C SER A 209 -13.17 22.24 -20.89
N LEU A 210 -12.63 21.17 -20.28
CA LEU A 210 -12.40 19.90 -21.03
C LEU A 210 -12.65 18.57 -20.28
N ALA A 211 -12.95 18.60 -18.98
CA ALA A 211 -13.13 17.41 -18.13
C ALA A 211 -14.56 16.79 -18.15
N ALA A 212 -15.37 17.07 -19.18
CA ALA A 212 -16.77 16.62 -19.24
C ALA A 212 -16.94 15.09 -19.35
N ALA A 213 -15.92 14.36 -19.78
CA ALA A 213 -15.95 12.89 -19.85
C ALA A 213 -15.64 12.23 -18.49
N VAL A 214 -14.65 12.74 -17.76
CA VAL A 214 -14.29 12.30 -16.40
C VAL A 214 -15.35 12.77 -15.38
N GLY A 215 -15.95 13.94 -15.61
CA GLY A 215 -17.03 14.49 -14.80
C GLY A 215 -18.32 13.64 -14.78
N LYS A 216 -18.55 12.77 -15.78
CA LYS A 216 -19.71 11.86 -15.79
C LYS A 216 -19.65 10.78 -14.70
N LEU A 217 -18.50 10.59 -14.07
CA LEU A 217 -18.28 9.67 -12.95
C LEU A 217 -18.33 10.39 -11.59
N THR A 218 -18.57 11.71 -11.55
CA THR A 218 -18.73 12.42 -10.28
C THR A 218 -20.11 12.16 -9.68
N PRO A 219 -20.20 11.89 -8.37
CA PRO A 219 -21.47 11.72 -7.68
C PRO A 219 -22.09 13.09 -7.49
N LYS A 220 -23.42 13.16 -7.52
CA LYS A 220 -24.20 14.41 -7.52
C LYS A 220 -23.97 15.34 -6.32
N HIS A 221 -23.25 14.88 -5.29
CA HIS A 221 -23.07 15.57 -4.00
C HIS A 221 -21.66 16.16 -3.80
N ALA A 222 -20.82 16.19 -4.83
CA ALA A 222 -19.44 16.71 -4.77
C ALA A 222 -19.37 18.25 -4.75
N GLN A 223 -18.97 18.89 -3.65
CA GLN A 223 -18.32 20.19 -3.68
C GLN A 223 -16.96 20.07 -4.33
N THR A 224 -16.80 20.96 -5.28
CA THR A 224 -15.63 21.13 -6.13
C THR A 224 -14.80 22.34 -5.70
N ALA A 225 -14.97 22.81 -4.47
CA ALA A 225 -14.16 23.90 -3.94
C ALA A 225 -12.73 23.37 -3.68
N PRO A 226 -11.68 24.09 -4.13
CA PRO A 226 -10.31 23.69 -3.84
C PRO A 226 -10.03 23.78 -2.34
N VAL A 227 -9.44 22.73 -1.77
CA VAL A 227 -9.03 22.68 -0.35
C VAL A 227 -7.55 23.02 -0.27
N PRO A 228 -7.16 24.19 0.29
CA PRO A 228 -5.76 24.55 0.43
C PRO A 228 -5.04 23.59 1.38
N LEU A 229 -3.71 23.65 1.38
CA LEU A 229 -2.91 22.94 2.38
C LEU A 229 -3.33 23.38 3.79
N ASN A 230 -3.46 22.41 4.69
CA ASN A 230 -3.87 22.65 6.06
C ASN A 230 -2.99 21.91 7.08
N VAL A 231 -3.37 21.99 8.36
CA VAL A 231 -2.59 21.40 9.46
C VAL A 231 -2.43 19.89 9.32
N ALA A 232 -3.42 19.18 8.77
CA ALA A 232 -3.31 17.75 8.55
C ALA A 232 -2.22 17.41 7.53
N ASP A 233 -2.09 18.20 6.45
CA ASP A 233 -1.02 18.03 5.45
C ASP A 233 0.37 18.16 6.09
N ALA A 234 0.56 19.18 6.95
CA ALA A 234 1.82 19.41 7.66
C ALA A 234 2.15 18.29 8.66
N LEU A 235 1.15 17.83 9.43
CA LEU A 235 1.32 16.72 10.37
C LEU A 235 1.63 15.40 9.66
N LEU A 236 0.97 15.13 8.53
CA LEU A 236 1.25 13.95 7.71
C LEU A 236 2.63 14.00 7.09
N ALA A 237 3.06 15.16 6.57
CA ALA A 237 4.41 15.33 6.04
C ALA A 237 5.48 15.14 7.13
N LEU A 238 5.26 15.70 8.32
CA LEU A 238 6.15 15.48 9.47
C LEU A 238 6.19 13.99 9.87
N ALA A 239 5.04 13.33 9.94
CA ALA A 239 4.95 11.90 10.24
C ALA A 239 5.68 11.06 9.19
N PHE A 240 5.55 11.41 7.91
CA PHE A 240 6.23 10.75 6.80
C PHE A 240 7.76 10.86 6.92
N VAL A 241 8.28 12.08 7.05
CA VAL A 241 9.72 12.33 7.20
C VAL A 241 10.28 11.63 8.45
N THR A 242 9.55 11.69 9.56
CA THR A 242 9.92 10.96 10.80
C THR A 242 9.98 9.46 10.56
N THR A 243 9.00 8.90 9.83
CA THR A 243 8.95 7.48 9.49
C THR A 243 10.12 7.08 8.60
N LEU A 244 10.47 7.88 7.58
CA LEU A 244 11.66 7.63 6.75
C LEU A 244 12.97 7.68 7.54
N ALA A 245 13.09 8.60 8.51
CA ALA A 245 14.27 8.69 9.36
C ALA A 245 14.42 7.45 10.26
N LEU A 246 13.30 6.96 10.83
CA LEU A 246 13.27 5.72 11.60
C LEU A 246 13.58 4.49 10.74
N GLU A 247 13.08 4.46 9.50
CA GLU A 247 13.38 3.40 8.55
C GLU A 247 14.88 3.37 8.20
N MET A 248 15.46 4.52 7.85
CA MET A 248 16.89 4.66 7.56
C MET A 248 17.73 4.22 8.75
N ARG A 249 17.32 4.56 9.98
CA ARG A 249 17.97 4.08 11.20
C ARG A 249 17.89 2.56 11.34
N ALA A 250 16.71 1.97 11.16
CA ALA A 250 16.50 0.52 11.26
C ALA A 250 17.37 -0.26 10.28
N ASP A 251 17.44 0.20 9.03
CA ASP A 251 18.31 -0.39 8.01
C ASP A 251 19.80 -0.24 8.35
N ASN A 252 20.22 0.92 8.87
CA ASN A 252 21.61 1.12 9.29
C ASN A 252 21.99 0.24 10.49
N GLU A 253 21.07 0.02 11.44
CA GLU A 253 21.26 -0.94 12.54
C GLU A 253 21.43 -2.38 12.00
N GLN A 254 20.61 -2.79 11.03
CA GLN A 254 20.73 -4.08 10.36
C GLN A 254 22.05 -4.22 9.61
N GLN A 255 22.44 -3.20 8.84
CA GLN A 255 23.69 -3.23 8.06
C GLN A 255 24.92 -3.32 8.97
N ARG A 256 24.95 -2.52 10.05
CA ARG A 256 26.02 -2.58 11.06
C ARG A 256 26.14 -3.97 11.67
N PHE A 257 25.01 -4.61 11.97
CA PHE A 257 24.99 -5.99 12.46
C PHE A 257 25.54 -6.98 11.44
N GLN A 258 25.12 -6.91 10.17
CA GLN A 258 25.63 -7.81 9.13
C GLN A 258 27.12 -7.65 8.90
N ASN A 259 27.62 -6.41 8.82
CA ASN A 259 29.05 -6.12 8.68
C ASN A 259 29.86 -6.71 9.84
N LEU A 260 29.38 -6.53 11.08
CA LEU A 260 30.01 -7.09 12.27
C LEU A 260 30.01 -8.63 12.26
N LYS A 261 28.90 -9.25 11.85
CA LYS A 261 28.81 -10.70 11.71
C LYS A 261 29.75 -11.25 10.65
N HIS A 262 29.83 -10.62 9.47
CA HIS A 262 30.73 -11.02 8.40
C HIS A 262 32.20 -10.90 8.83
N ALA A 263 32.57 -9.76 9.43
CA ALA A 263 33.92 -9.57 9.97
C ALA A 263 34.28 -10.60 11.04
N ALA A 264 33.34 -10.93 11.94
CA ALA A 264 33.54 -11.97 12.96
C ALA A 264 33.75 -13.36 12.34
N LEU A 265 32.96 -13.73 11.33
CA LEU A 265 33.12 -15.01 10.63
C LEU A 265 34.48 -15.10 9.91
N ASP A 266 34.95 -14.01 9.31
CA ASP A 266 36.25 -13.97 8.65
C ASP A 266 37.41 -14.03 9.64
N LYS A 267 37.31 -13.36 10.80
CA LYS A 267 38.25 -13.52 11.92
C LYS A 267 38.31 -14.96 12.40
N GLN A 268 37.15 -15.60 12.56
CA GLN A 268 37.06 -16.99 12.99
C GLN A 268 37.71 -17.95 11.97
N ARG A 269 37.52 -17.71 10.67
CA ARG A 269 38.20 -18.45 9.59
C ARG A 269 39.72 -18.29 9.61
N ARG A 270 40.21 -17.13 10.04
CA ARG A 270 41.64 -16.83 10.21
C ARG A 270 42.20 -17.26 11.58
N GLY A 271 41.40 -17.91 12.43
CA GLY A 271 41.82 -18.36 13.76
C GLY A 271 42.02 -17.24 14.78
N GLN A 272 41.48 -16.04 14.53
CA GLN A 272 41.62 -14.89 15.43
C GLN A 272 40.58 -14.91 16.55
N GLN A 273 40.95 -14.37 17.72
CA GLN A 273 40.04 -14.27 18.86
C GLN A 273 38.95 -13.22 18.59
N LEU A 274 37.70 -13.59 18.90
CA LEU A 274 36.55 -12.72 18.76
C LEU A 274 36.33 -11.91 20.04
N SER A 275 35.93 -10.66 19.89
CA SER A 275 35.39 -9.90 21.02
C SER A 275 34.07 -10.50 21.51
N LEU A 276 33.72 -10.26 22.77
CA LEU A 276 32.45 -10.74 23.34
C LEU A 276 31.23 -10.30 22.50
N ARG A 277 31.28 -9.08 21.95
CA ARG A 277 30.21 -8.52 21.11
C ARG A 277 30.09 -9.27 19.78
N GLU A 278 31.21 -9.60 19.14
CA GLU A 278 31.25 -10.38 17.90
C GLU A 278 30.77 -11.81 18.13
N GLN A 279 31.22 -12.44 19.22
CA GLN A 279 30.79 -13.79 19.58
C GLN A 279 29.28 -13.86 19.79
N LYS A 280 28.70 -12.93 20.56
CA LYS A 280 27.24 -12.83 20.75
C LYS A 280 26.49 -12.60 19.44
N ALA A 281 27.01 -11.76 18.55
CA ALA A 281 26.39 -11.49 17.27
C ALA A 281 26.37 -12.71 16.34
N VAL A 282 27.46 -13.49 16.33
CA VAL A 282 27.55 -14.76 15.58
C VAL A 282 26.63 -15.81 16.19
N GLU A 283 26.63 -15.97 17.51
CA GLU A 283 25.81 -16.94 18.23
C GLU A 283 24.31 -16.68 18.06
N ARG A 284 23.89 -15.42 18.24
CA ARG A 284 22.49 -15.01 18.04
C ARG A 284 22.11 -15.08 16.56
N GLY A 285 22.97 -14.58 15.68
CA GLY A 285 22.81 -14.65 14.23
C GLY A 285 21.84 -13.64 13.60
N PHE A 286 21.10 -12.87 14.42
CA PHE A 286 20.19 -11.78 14.03
C PHE A 286 20.36 -10.54 14.93
N VAL A 287 19.90 -9.38 14.48
CA VAL A 287 19.86 -8.14 15.28
C VAL A 287 18.64 -8.15 16.22
N ALA A 288 18.82 -7.74 17.47
CA ALA A 288 17.73 -7.64 18.45
C ALA A 288 17.83 -6.37 19.32
N ASP A 289 18.78 -5.48 19.03
CA ASP A 289 19.05 -4.28 19.81
C ASP A 289 18.51 -3.04 19.08
N GLY A 290 18.36 -1.91 19.76
CA GLY A 290 17.86 -0.67 19.14
C GLY A 290 16.39 -0.79 18.76
N LEU A 291 16.03 -0.37 17.53
CA LEU A 291 14.66 -0.47 17.03
C LEU A 291 14.19 -1.93 16.92
N TRP A 292 15.13 -2.85 16.72
CA TRP A 292 14.85 -4.28 16.61
C TRP A 292 14.37 -4.89 17.94
N ALA A 293 14.66 -4.27 19.08
CA ALA A 293 14.09 -4.70 20.35
C ALA A 293 12.57 -4.46 20.45
N TRP A 294 12.05 -3.51 19.66
CA TRP A 294 10.64 -3.11 19.65
C TRP A 294 9.85 -3.76 18.52
N SER A 295 10.48 -4.00 17.37
CA SER A 295 9.86 -4.66 16.23
C SER A 295 10.87 -5.59 15.59
N ARG A 296 10.45 -6.79 15.21
CA ARG A 296 11.36 -7.75 14.53
C ARG A 296 11.69 -7.34 13.11
N HIS A 297 10.91 -6.44 12.51
CA HIS A 297 11.14 -5.86 11.19
C HIS A 297 10.76 -4.37 11.25
N PRO A 298 11.55 -3.52 11.93
CA PRO A 298 11.21 -2.13 12.15
C PRO A 298 11.23 -1.32 10.85
N ASN A 299 12.11 -1.65 9.91
CA ASN A 299 12.12 -1.07 8.56
C ASN A 299 10.84 -1.41 7.80
N PHE A 300 10.37 -2.67 7.84
CA PHE A 300 9.11 -3.07 7.19
C PHE A 300 7.88 -2.43 7.85
N ALA A 301 7.95 -2.16 9.15
CA ALA A 301 6.89 -1.44 9.86
C ALA A 301 6.83 0.04 9.42
N CYS A 302 7.99 0.67 9.26
CA CYS A 302 8.07 2.03 8.72
C CYS A 302 7.58 2.07 7.27
N GLU A 303 8.00 1.14 6.42
CA GLU A 303 7.56 1.06 5.02
C GLU A 303 6.03 0.90 4.91
N GLN A 304 5.43 0.01 5.72
CA GLN A 304 3.97 -0.10 5.80
C GLN A 304 3.32 1.22 6.26
N THR A 305 3.89 1.85 7.29
CA THR A 305 3.39 3.13 7.83
C THR A 305 3.43 4.23 6.77
N THR A 306 4.48 4.29 5.94
CA THR A 306 4.61 5.19 4.79
C THR A 306 3.41 5.07 3.85
N TRP A 307 3.02 3.85 3.47
CA TRP A 307 1.85 3.62 2.59
C TRP A 307 0.53 4.09 3.21
N TYR A 308 0.34 3.85 4.51
CA TYR A 308 -0.84 4.36 5.21
C TYR A 308 -0.85 5.88 5.34
N ILE A 309 0.32 6.53 5.49
CA ILE A 309 0.44 7.99 5.50
C ILE A 309 0.10 8.57 4.11
N LEU A 310 0.60 7.97 3.03
CA LEU A 310 0.25 8.37 1.66
C LEU A 310 -1.26 8.25 1.40
N TYR A 311 -1.87 7.16 1.84
CA TYR A 311 -3.32 7.03 1.84
C TYR A 311 -4.01 8.11 2.69
N ALA A 312 -3.50 8.42 3.88
CA ALA A 312 -4.10 9.40 4.77
C ALA A 312 -4.16 10.82 4.19
N PHE A 313 -3.25 11.19 3.26
CA PHE A 313 -3.34 12.45 2.51
C PHE A 313 -4.61 12.58 1.66
N THR A 314 -5.27 11.46 1.33
CA THR A 314 -6.53 11.44 0.57
C THR A 314 -7.78 11.53 1.44
N VAL A 315 -7.61 11.50 2.78
CA VAL A 315 -8.73 11.50 3.74
C VAL A 315 -8.61 12.65 4.73
N LEU A 316 -7.54 12.69 5.53
CA LEU A 316 -7.44 13.59 6.68
C LEU A 316 -7.47 15.09 6.32
N PRO A 317 -6.81 15.56 5.24
CA PRO A 317 -6.89 16.96 4.83
C PRO A 317 -8.29 17.41 4.41
N PHE A 318 -9.18 16.47 4.08
CA PHE A 318 -10.54 16.74 3.60
C PHE A 318 -11.59 16.62 4.71
N LEU A 319 -11.18 16.27 5.94
CA LEU A 319 -12.09 16.23 7.08
C LEU A 319 -12.46 17.66 7.55
N PRO A 320 -13.69 17.91 7.99
CA PRO A 320 -14.11 19.24 8.47
C PRO A 320 -13.28 19.75 9.64
N LEU A 321 -12.87 18.83 10.51
CA LEU A 321 -12.08 19.17 11.69
C LEU A 321 -10.74 19.79 11.30
N SER A 322 -10.04 19.22 10.31
CA SER A 322 -8.74 19.74 9.86
C SER A 322 -8.88 21.09 9.16
N GLN A 323 -9.94 21.28 8.36
CA GLN A 323 -10.26 22.55 7.73
C GLN A 323 -10.64 23.63 8.76
N SER A 324 -11.41 23.26 9.78
CA SER A 324 -11.85 24.16 10.85
C SER A 324 -10.70 24.62 11.73
N ILE A 325 -9.75 23.73 12.07
CA ILE A 325 -8.52 24.08 12.82
C ILE A 325 -7.76 25.21 12.10
N THR A 326 -7.66 25.16 10.78
CA THR A 326 -6.96 26.22 10.02
C THR A 326 -7.67 27.57 10.12
N SER A 327 -9.01 27.58 10.08
CA SER A 327 -9.79 28.83 10.19
C SER A 327 -9.88 29.39 11.62
N HIS A 328 -9.99 28.52 12.63
CA HIS A 328 -10.23 28.89 14.02
C HIS A 328 -9.56 27.90 15.00
N PRO A 329 -8.22 27.94 15.15
CA PRO A 329 -7.47 26.88 15.85
C PRO A 329 -7.82 26.77 17.33
N LEU A 330 -7.90 27.90 18.04
CA LEU A 330 -8.10 27.92 19.49
C LEU A 330 -9.51 27.50 19.91
N SER A 331 -10.55 27.91 19.16
CA SER A 331 -11.93 27.51 19.44
C SER A 331 -12.17 26.04 19.05
N THR A 332 -11.53 25.55 17.99
CA THR A 332 -11.60 24.15 17.58
C THR A 332 -10.87 23.24 18.58
N LEU A 333 -9.69 23.64 19.07
CA LEU A 333 -8.97 22.94 20.14
C LEU A 333 -9.78 22.92 21.45
N SER A 334 -10.31 24.06 21.87
CA SER A 334 -11.13 24.18 23.07
C SER A 334 -12.36 23.26 22.99
N SER A 335 -13.10 23.29 21.88
CA SER A 335 -14.26 22.42 21.66
C SER A 335 -13.90 20.94 21.60
N ALA A 336 -12.83 20.57 20.90
CA ALA A 336 -12.35 19.18 20.81
C ALA A 336 -11.85 18.60 22.14
N LEU A 337 -11.30 19.45 23.01
CA LEU A 337 -10.76 19.07 24.33
C LEU A 337 -11.80 19.15 25.45
N THR A 338 -13.02 19.63 25.18
CA THR A 338 -14.07 19.64 26.21
C THR A 338 -14.51 18.21 26.58
N PRO A 339 -14.66 17.88 27.87
CA PRO A 339 -15.16 16.57 28.31
C PRO A 339 -16.53 16.20 27.70
N ALA A 340 -17.36 17.21 27.45
CA ALA A 340 -18.67 17.08 26.79
C ALA A 340 -18.58 16.73 25.30
N ALA A 341 -17.45 17.02 24.62
CA ALA A 341 -17.18 16.51 23.28
C ALA A 341 -16.50 15.13 23.35
N LEU A 342 -15.58 14.91 24.29
CA LEU A 342 -14.81 13.67 24.43
C LEU A 342 -15.65 12.45 24.86
N LEU A 343 -16.65 12.61 25.74
CA LEU A 343 -17.52 11.50 26.15
C LEU A 343 -18.48 11.03 25.04
N PRO A 344 -19.23 11.92 24.36
CA PRO A 344 -20.06 11.55 23.22
C PRO A 344 -19.25 11.23 21.99
N ALA A 345 -18.12 11.89 21.70
CA ALA A 345 -17.27 11.53 20.57
C ALA A 345 -16.54 10.20 20.82
N GLY A 346 -16.17 9.86 22.05
CA GLY A 346 -15.64 8.54 22.40
C GLY A 346 -16.70 7.45 22.28
N LYS A 347 -17.92 7.68 22.77
CA LYS A 347 -19.05 6.75 22.63
C LYS A 347 -19.55 6.66 21.18
N LYS A 348 -19.59 7.77 20.45
CA LYS A 348 -19.97 7.85 19.04
C LYS A 348 -18.87 7.29 18.15
N LEU A 349 -17.58 7.49 18.45
CA LEU A 349 -16.48 6.84 17.75
C LEU A 349 -16.45 5.35 18.08
N ALA A 350 -16.75 4.93 19.31
CA ALA A 350 -16.90 3.51 19.65
C ALA A 350 -18.14 2.89 19.01
N TYR A 351 -19.24 3.62 18.87
CA TYR A 351 -20.48 3.22 18.19
C TYR A 351 -20.29 3.21 16.67
N ASP A 352 -19.66 4.24 16.11
CA ASP A 352 -19.32 4.37 14.69
C ASP A 352 -18.22 3.38 14.32
N LEU A 353 -17.22 3.11 15.17
CA LEU A 353 -16.27 2.00 14.99
C LEU A 353 -16.97 0.66 15.21
N SER A 354 -17.94 0.54 16.11
CA SER A 354 -18.75 -0.69 16.24
C SER A 354 -19.65 -0.94 15.03
N ASN A 355 -20.03 0.12 14.30
CA ASN A 355 -20.81 0.05 13.07
C ASN A 355 -19.95 -0.01 11.80
N ALA A 356 -18.74 0.58 11.83
CA ALA A 356 -17.79 0.67 10.71
C ALA A 356 -16.74 -0.44 10.72
N VAL A 357 -16.41 -1.00 11.89
CA VAL A 357 -15.91 -2.38 11.95
C VAL A 357 -17.08 -3.21 11.47
N PRO A 358 -16.97 -3.94 10.35
CA PRO A 358 -18.01 -4.87 9.96
C PRO A 358 -18.27 -5.71 11.18
N SER A 359 -19.49 -5.67 11.74
CA SER A 359 -19.88 -6.59 12.80
C SER A 359 -19.43 -7.98 12.38
N LEU A 360 -19.10 -8.86 13.32
CA LEU A 360 -18.76 -10.24 12.96
C LEU A 360 -19.81 -10.81 11.99
N ASP A 361 -21.07 -10.39 12.12
CA ASP A 361 -22.17 -10.62 11.17
C ASP A 361 -22.00 -9.97 9.78
N ALA A 362 -21.52 -8.73 9.62
CA ALA A 362 -21.25 -8.13 8.31
C ALA A 362 -20.01 -8.74 7.62
N LEU A 363 -19.00 -9.13 8.41
CA LEU A 363 -17.82 -9.86 7.92
C LEU A 363 -18.17 -11.31 7.56
N LEU A 364 -19.03 -11.96 8.36
CA LEU A 364 -19.63 -13.26 8.05
C LEU A 364 -20.57 -13.14 6.85
N THR A 365 -21.43 -12.12 6.74
CA THR A 365 -22.33 -11.90 5.59
C THR A 365 -21.55 -11.66 4.29
N SER A 366 -20.45 -10.90 4.35
CA SER A 366 -19.56 -10.66 3.18
C SER A 366 -18.72 -11.89 2.81
N LEU A 367 -18.41 -12.78 3.76
CA LEU A 367 -17.79 -14.09 3.50
C LEU A 367 -18.81 -15.19 3.12
N GLU A 368 -20.06 -15.09 3.56
CA GLU A 368 -21.14 -16.07 3.35
C GLU A 368 -21.82 -15.93 1.98
N HIS A 369 -21.85 -14.73 1.39
CA HIS A 369 -22.74 -14.45 0.26
C HIS A 369 -22.20 -14.49 -1.19
N PRO A 370 -20.96 -14.92 -1.49
CA PRO A 370 -20.65 -15.56 -2.77
C PRO A 370 -21.24 -16.98 -2.81
N LEU A 371 -21.15 -17.69 -1.68
CA LEU A 371 -21.63 -19.06 -1.51
C LEU A 371 -23.16 -19.12 -1.39
N LEU A 372 -23.85 -18.11 -0.86
CA LEU A 372 -25.31 -18.03 -0.88
C LEU A 372 -25.88 -17.62 -2.25
N SER A 373 -25.14 -16.84 -3.04
CA SER A 373 -25.48 -16.62 -4.45
C SER A 373 -25.31 -17.92 -5.26
N LEU A 374 -24.22 -18.65 -5.01
CA LEU A 374 -23.98 -19.98 -5.59
C LEU A 374 -24.97 -21.03 -5.07
N ARG A 375 -25.34 -21.02 -3.79
CA ARG A 375 -26.28 -21.95 -3.14
C ARG A 375 -27.72 -21.63 -3.50
N ALA A 376 -28.07 -20.37 -3.76
CA ALA A 376 -29.35 -19.98 -4.34
C ALA A 376 -29.45 -20.38 -5.83
N ALA A 377 -28.35 -20.24 -6.59
CA ALA A 377 -28.27 -20.72 -7.97
C ALA A 377 -28.31 -22.27 -8.04
N LEU A 378 -27.60 -22.97 -7.16
CA LEU A 378 -27.59 -24.43 -7.04
C LEU A 378 -28.91 -24.96 -6.45
N ALA A 379 -29.55 -24.25 -5.52
CA ALA A 379 -30.88 -24.58 -5.02
C ALA A 379 -31.93 -24.39 -6.14
N SER A 380 -31.83 -23.31 -6.94
CA SER A 380 -32.70 -23.15 -8.11
C SER A 380 -32.49 -24.24 -9.18
N ALA A 381 -31.30 -24.85 -9.22
CA ALA A 381 -31.00 -26.00 -10.06
C ALA A 381 -31.43 -27.36 -9.45
N SER A 382 -31.49 -27.49 -8.12
CA SER A 382 -31.91 -28.71 -7.42
C SER A 382 -33.43 -28.77 -7.11
N LEU A 383 -34.13 -27.64 -7.22
CA LEU A 383 -35.56 -27.48 -6.94
C LEU A 383 -36.50 -28.01 -8.04
N SER A 384 -35.99 -28.76 -9.01
CA SER A 384 -36.84 -29.60 -9.87
C SER A 384 -37.43 -30.82 -9.14
N SER A 385 -37.16 -31.02 -7.83
CA SER A 385 -37.39 -32.33 -7.20
C SER A 385 -38.00 -32.40 -5.77
N SER A 386 -38.43 -31.34 -5.08
CA SER A 386 -39.13 -31.54 -3.78
C SER A 386 -40.13 -30.45 -3.37
N SER A 387 -41.21 -30.89 -2.71
CA SER A 387 -42.54 -30.27 -2.69
C SER A 387 -43.01 -29.67 -1.34
N SER A 388 -42.11 -29.27 -0.43
CA SER A 388 -42.54 -28.81 0.91
C SER A 388 -41.84 -27.56 1.48
N PHE A 389 -41.22 -26.75 0.62
CA PHE A 389 -40.88 -25.36 0.96
C PHE A 389 -41.56 -24.44 -0.06
N SER A 390 -42.52 -23.62 0.37
CA SER A 390 -43.26 -22.75 -0.55
C SER A 390 -42.28 -21.87 -1.34
N LEU A 391 -42.31 -22.01 -2.66
CA LEU A 391 -41.53 -21.22 -3.62
C LEU A 391 -41.65 -19.71 -3.38
N ALA A 392 -42.77 -19.26 -2.80
CA ALA A 392 -43.01 -17.89 -2.41
C ALA A 392 -42.13 -17.44 -1.22
N ASN A 393 -41.91 -18.30 -0.22
CA ASN A 393 -41.07 -18.00 0.93
C ASN A 393 -39.58 -17.92 0.55
N ALA A 394 -39.12 -18.80 -0.33
CA ALA A 394 -37.75 -18.75 -0.87
C ALA A 394 -37.51 -17.47 -1.68
N ARG A 395 -38.46 -17.09 -2.54
CA ARG A 395 -38.39 -15.85 -3.33
C ARG A 395 -38.42 -14.59 -2.45
N ALA A 396 -39.25 -14.58 -1.41
CA ALA A 396 -39.33 -13.47 -0.46
C ALA A 396 -38.01 -13.29 0.32
N LEU A 397 -37.39 -14.38 0.76
CA LEU A 397 -36.09 -14.35 1.44
C LEU A 397 -34.98 -13.83 0.51
N ALA A 398 -34.94 -14.30 -0.74
CA ALA A 398 -33.97 -13.84 -1.75
C ALA A 398 -34.16 -12.35 -2.09
N ALA A 399 -35.40 -11.88 -2.21
CA ALA A 399 -35.70 -10.47 -2.45
C ALA A 399 -35.25 -9.57 -1.29
N ARG A 400 -35.48 -10.01 -0.04
CA ARG A 400 -34.98 -9.30 1.16
C ARG A 400 -33.46 -9.25 1.18
N ALA A 401 -32.78 -10.37 0.97
CA ALA A 401 -31.31 -10.41 0.92
C ALA A 401 -30.75 -9.46 -0.16
N LYS A 402 -31.37 -9.42 -1.34
CA LYS A 402 -31.00 -8.48 -2.41
C LYS A 402 -31.21 -7.02 -2.01
N LEU A 403 -32.33 -6.70 -1.34
CA LEU A 403 -32.60 -5.35 -0.86
C LEU A 403 -31.58 -4.92 0.21
N HIS A 404 -31.29 -5.77 1.20
CA HIS A 404 -30.27 -5.50 2.22
C HIS A 404 -28.89 -5.29 1.60
N ALA A 405 -28.50 -6.10 0.61
CA ALA A 405 -27.25 -5.92 -0.12
C ALA A 405 -27.19 -4.59 -0.90
N LEU A 406 -28.32 -4.15 -1.48
CA LEU A 406 -28.41 -2.87 -2.19
C LEU A 406 -28.35 -1.67 -1.24
N VAL A 407 -29.05 -1.74 -0.10
CA VAL A 407 -28.99 -0.70 0.95
C VAL A 407 -27.59 -0.60 1.52
N PHE A 408 -26.97 -1.72 1.87
CA PHE A 408 -25.59 -1.75 2.35
C PHE A 408 -24.61 -1.21 1.31
N LYS A 409 -24.76 -1.60 0.03
CA LYS A 409 -23.94 -1.03 -1.06
C LYS A 409 -24.12 0.48 -1.16
N HIS A 410 -25.35 0.98 -0.99
CA HIS A 410 -25.64 2.41 -1.03
C HIS A 410 -25.02 3.16 0.17
N GLU A 411 -25.08 2.58 1.38
CA GLU A 411 -24.44 3.13 2.58
C GLU A 411 -22.91 3.10 2.45
N LEU A 412 -22.34 1.99 2.00
CA LEU A 412 -20.90 1.85 1.72
C LEU A 412 -20.42 2.92 0.72
N GLN A 413 -21.18 3.12 -0.37
CA GLN A 413 -20.90 4.16 -1.38
C GLN A 413 -21.08 5.58 -0.84
N ARG A 414 -21.88 5.78 0.21
CA ARG A 414 -22.09 7.07 0.86
C ARG A 414 -20.96 7.40 1.84
N ASP A 415 -20.40 6.39 2.49
CA ASP A 415 -19.25 6.53 3.39
C ASP A 415 -17.90 6.61 2.63
N GLU A 416 -17.83 5.98 1.46
CA GLU A 416 -16.71 6.10 0.51
C GLU A 416 -16.56 7.55 0.02
N GLY A 417 -15.38 8.13 0.20
CA GLY A 417 -15.07 9.54 -0.03
C GLY A 417 -15.18 10.44 1.20
N THR A 418 -15.76 9.96 2.31
CA THR A 418 -15.87 10.72 3.57
C THR A 418 -14.83 10.28 4.60
N LEU A 419 -14.80 8.98 4.92
CA LEU A 419 -13.90 8.41 5.94
C LEU A 419 -12.86 7.46 5.37
N TRP A 420 -13.13 6.92 4.19
CA TRP A 420 -12.25 6.02 3.46
C TRP A 420 -12.49 6.13 1.97
N ASN A 421 -11.56 5.64 1.14
CA ASN A 421 -11.74 5.58 -0.31
C ASN A 421 -10.97 4.39 -0.90
N TYR A 422 -11.21 4.07 -2.18
CA TYR A 422 -10.58 2.93 -2.86
C TYR A 422 -9.04 2.92 -2.84
N SER A 423 -8.38 4.07 -2.66
CA SER A 423 -6.92 4.11 -2.60
C SER A 423 -6.36 3.42 -1.34
N VAL A 424 -7.22 3.06 -0.37
CA VAL A 424 -6.89 2.18 0.77
C VAL A 424 -6.40 0.80 0.32
N VAL A 425 -6.77 0.37 -0.89
CA VAL A 425 -6.25 -0.87 -1.47
C VAL A 425 -4.73 -0.84 -1.55
N ALA A 426 -4.12 0.33 -1.79
CA ALA A 426 -2.68 0.49 -1.91
C ALA A 426 -1.91 0.03 -0.64
N PRO A 427 -2.12 0.62 0.56
CA PRO A 427 -1.44 0.14 1.76
C PRO A 427 -1.84 -1.28 2.14
N LEU A 428 -3.08 -1.71 1.87
CA LEU A 428 -3.53 -3.08 2.18
C LEU A 428 -2.80 -4.13 1.34
N SER A 429 -2.69 -3.93 0.02
CA SER A 429 -2.00 -4.86 -0.88
C SER A 429 -0.50 -4.87 -0.62
N MET A 430 0.10 -3.72 -0.32
CA MET A 430 1.50 -3.62 0.08
C MET A 430 1.78 -4.37 1.40
N SER A 431 0.93 -4.17 2.41
CA SER A 431 1.01 -4.93 3.67
C SER A 431 0.83 -6.44 3.45
N ALA A 432 -0.08 -6.87 2.56
CA ALA A 432 -0.29 -8.28 2.25
C ALA A 432 0.97 -8.93 1.64
N LEU A 433 1.65 -8.24 0.71
CA LEU A 433 2.92 -8.71 0.15
C LEU A 433 3.99 -8.89 1.25
N PHE A 434 4.12 -7.90 2.14
CA PHE A 434 5.08 -7.93 3.24
C PHE A 434 4.77 -9.07 4.22
N LEU A 435 3.50 -9.32 4.52
CA LEU A 435 3.07 -10.44 5.36
C LEU A 435 3.54 -11.79 4.81
N GLY A 436 3.33 -12.04 3.52
CA GLY A 436 3.77 -13.26 2.84
C GLY A 436 5.30 -13.40 2.83
N SER A 437 6.00 -12.32 2.46
CA SER A 437 7.47 -12.26 2.43
C SER A 437 8.10 -12.50 3.81
N THR A 438 7.57 -11.85 4.85
CA THR A 438 8.07 -11.98 6.22
C THR A 438 7.79 -13.38 6.77
N TRP A 439 6.67 -14.01 6.42
CA TRP A 439 6.41 -15.39 6.84
C TRP A 439 7.50 -16.34 6.35
N LEU A 440 7.87 -16.27 5.07
CA LEU A 440 8.95 -17.09 4.50
C LEU A 440 10.30 -16.76 5.17
N THR A 441 10.61 -15.48 5.33
CA THR A 441 11.89 -15.01 5.89
C THR A 441 12.05 -15.42 7.36
N GLU A 442 10.99 -15.32 8.17
CA GLU A 442 11.02 -15.74 9.57
C GLU A 442 11.10 -17.27 9.68
N LYS A 443 10.41 -18.03 8.80
CA LYS A 443 10.52 -19.49 8.76
C LYS A 443 11.97 -19.94 8.49
N LEU A 444 12.64 -19.29 7.53
CA LEU A 444 14.06 -19.56 7.24
C LEU A 444 14.96 -19.14 8.42
N SER A 445 14.68 -18.01 9.06
CA SER A 445 15.42 -17.56 10.25
C SER A 445 15.29 -18.52 11.43
N CYS A 446 14.10 -19.08 11.68
CA CYS A 446 13.90 -20.11 12.70
C CYS A 446 14.72 -21.38 12.43
N GLY A 447 14.84 -21.77 11.17
CA GLY A 447 15.67 -22.93 10.79
C GLY A 447 17.18 -22.68 10.96
N LYS A 448 17.62 -21.42 10.82
CA LYS A 448 19.03 -21.04 10.91
C LYS A 448 19.48 -20.70 12.33
N TYR A 449 18.61 -20.10 13.14
CA TYR A 449 18.99 -19.50 14.42
C TYR A 449 18.11 -20.04 15.56
N PRO A 450 18.67 -20.88 16.46
CA PRO A 450 17.92 -21.50 17.55
C PRO A 450 17.23 -20.52 18.52
N LEU A 451 17.76 -19.31 18.65
CA LEU A 451 17.22 -18.27 19.53
C LEU A 451 16.08 -17.45 18.88
N TYR A 452 15.89 -17.55 17.57
CA TYR A 452 14.90 -16.74 16.85
C TYR A 452 13.44 -17.04 17.27
N PRO A 453 13.02 -18.30 17.53
CA PRO A 453 11.68 -18.57 18.06
C PRO A 453 11.40 -17.90 19.41
N THR A 454 12.41 -17.83 20.28
CA THR A 454 12.31 -17.12 21.57
C THR A 454 12.12 -15.62 21.35
N TYR A 455 12.85 -15.05 20.39
CA TYR A 455 12.69 -13.67 19.96
C TYR A 455 11.30 -13.39 19.35
N GLN A 456 10.76 -14.31 18.54
CA GLN A 456 9.39 -14.19 18.00
C GLN A 456 8.30 -14.15 19.07
N ARG A 457 8.48 -14.90 20.17
CA ARG A 457 7.56 -14.88 21.31
C ARG A 457 7.62 -13.55 22.05
N ARG A 458 8.81 -12.97 22.19
CA ARG A 458 9.03 -11.76 23.01
C ARG A 458 8.76 -10.44 22.28
N VAL A 459 9.12 -10.33 21.01
CA VAL A 459 9.07 -9.06 20.25
C VAL A 459 7.97 -9.14 19.20
N ALA A 460 7.27 -8.04 18.93
CA ALA A 460 6.23 -7.94 17.90
C ALA A 460 6.83 -7.97 16.48
N LYS A 461 6.06 -8.46 15.50
CA LYS A 461 6.56 -8.59 14.12
C LYS A 461 6.81 -7.23 13.45
N PHE A 462 5.80 -6.37 13.46
CA PHE A 462 5.83 -5.04 12.84
C PHE A 462 5.51 -3.93 13.84
N TRP A 463 4.39 -4.03 14.54
CA TRP A 463 3.86 -2.97 15.40
C TRP A 463 4.57 -2.92 16.77
N PRO A 464 5.37 -1.88 17.04
CA PRO A 464 6.21 -1.82 18.25
C PRO A 464 5.40 -1.77 19.55
N VAL A 465 4.19 -1.21 19.50
CA VAL A 465 3.25 -1.12 20.64
C VAL A 465 2.83 -2.50 21.15
N LEU A 466 2.86 -3.54 20.30
CA LEU A 466 2.51 -4.90 20.72
C LEU A 466 3.63 -5.59 21.52
N THR A 467 4.86 -5.06 21.51
CA THR A 467 6.00 -5.67 22.19
C THR A 467 5.89 -5.59 23.71
N PRO A 468 5.52 -4.44 24.33
CA PRO A 468 5.16 -4.39 25.75
C PRO A 468 4.03 -5.36 26.12
N LEU A 469 2.98 -5.46 25.32
CA LEU A 469 1.85 -6.38 25.56
C LEU A 469 2.28 -7.84 25.55
N LYS A 470 3.13 -8.24 24.58
CA LYS A 470 3.77 -9.56 24.57
C LYS A 470 4.62 -9.80 25.81
N GLY A 471 5.36 -8.79 26.27
CA GLY A 471 6.14 -8.84 27.49
C GLY A 471 5.28 -9.10 28.72
N ALA A 472 4.17 -8.37 28.86
CA ALA A 472 3.21 -8.55 29.94
C ALA A 472 2.58 -9.95 29.90
N TRP A 473 2.11 -10.40 28.74
CA TRP A 473 1.56 -11.74 28.56
C TRP A 473 2.56 -12.86 28.92
N LEU A 474 3.83 -12.73 28.52
CA LEU A 474 4.88 -13.67 28.89
C LEU A 474 5.20 -13.68 30.39
N ALA A 475 5.09 -12.54 31.07
CA ALA A 475 5.25 -12.46 32.51
C ALA A 475 4.10 -13.17 33.24
N LEU A 476 2.86 -12.94 32.80
CA LEU A 476 1.65 -13.55 33.34
C LEU A 476 1.61 -15.08 33.11
N SER A 477 2.13 -15.56 31.98
CA SER A 477 2.20 -17.00 31.66
C SER A 477 3.25 -17.81 32.46
N GLY A 478 3.87 -17.21 33.48
CA GLY A 478 4.80 -17.86 34.41
C GLY A 478 6.28 -17.68 34.07
N ALA A 479 6.93 -16.62 34.60
CA ALA A 479 8.38 -16.35 34.67
C ALA A 479 9.24 -16.53 33.40
N ARG A 480 8.65 -16.82 32.23
CA ARG A 480 9.33 -17.11 30.96
C ARG A 480 9.92 -15.85 30.32
N ARG A 481 9.42 -14.66 30.68
CA ARG A 481 9.94 -13.37 30.20
C ARG A 481 11.42 -13.21 30.53
N GLY A 482 11.83 -13.34 31.79
CA GLY A 482 13.22 -13.15 32.21
C GLY A 482 14.19 -14.16 31.57
N ARG A 483 13.75 -15.41 31.38
CA ARG A 483 14.53 -16.42 30.63
C ARG A 483 14.67 -16.07 29.16
N ALA A 484 13.60 -15.63 28.51
CA ALA A 484 13.63 -15.21 27.11
C ALA A 484 14.53 -13.98 26.92
N GLU A 485 14.41 -12.98 27.81
CA GLU A 485 15.22 -11.76 27.74
C GLU A 485 16.70 -12.06 28.01
N ARG A 486 17.03 -12.90 28.99
CA ARG A 486 18.41 -13.37 29.20
C ARG A 486 18.96 -14.16 28.01
N ALA A 487 18.15 -14.97 27.35
CA ALA A 487 18.59 -15.72 26.18
C ALA A 487 18.85 -14.82 24.96
N ILE A 488 18.13 -13.71 24.80
CA ILE A 488 18.25 -12.82 23.64
C ILE A 488 19.29 -11.71 23.86
N TRP A 489 19.32 -11.13 25.07
CA TRP A 489 20.14 -9.96 25.43
C TRP A 489 21.17 -10.20 26.54
N GLY A 490 21.11 -11.35 27.23
CA GLY A 490 22.01 -11.65 28.34
C GLY A 490 23.48 -11.86 27.95
N ALA A 491 24.35 -11.91 28.96
CA ALA A 491 25.71 -12.40 28.82
C ALA A 491 25.70 -13.93 28.85
N GLY A 492 26.46 -14.56 27.95
CA GLY A 492 26.52 -16.01 27.83
C GLY A 492 27.19 -16.64 29.05
N GLU A 493 26.40 -16.98 30.05
CA GLU A 493 26.78 -18.02 31.01
C GLU A 493 26.41 -19.38 30.39
N GLY A 494 27.41 -20.07 29.85
CA GLY A 494 27.44 -21.52 29.93
C GLY A 494 27.00 -22.38 28.74
N ARG A 495 27.16 -21.95 27.48
CA ARG A 495 27.11 -22.93 26.35
C ARG A 495 28.20 -22.72 25.32
N GLN A 496 29.33 -23.42 25.52
CA GLN A 496 30.31 -23.74 24.48
C GLN A 496 29.74 -24.73 23.44
N GLY A 497 28.63 -24.37 22.80
CA GLY A 497 28.07 -25.14 21.69
C GLY A 497 28.76 -24.75 20.39
N LYS A 498 29.66 -25.60 19.88
CA LYS A 498 30.20 -25.48 18.50
C LYS A 498 29.04 -25.36 17.51
N LEU A 499 28.81 -24.16 16.97
CA LEU A 499 27.89 -23.95 15.86
C LEU A 499 28.46 -24.65 14.62
N LYS A 500 27.79 -25.72 14.17
CA LYS A 500 28.10 -26.38 12.91
C LYS A 500 27.79 -25.43 11.75
N GLN A 501 28.79 -25.15 10.93
CA GLN A 501 28.62 -24.57 9.60
C GLN A 501 27.76 -25.52 8.75
N LYS A 502 26.75 -24.98 8.07
CA LYS A 502 26.09 -25.59 6.91
C LYS A 502 25.81 -24.53 5.87
#